data_AF-A0A9E1H061-F1
#
_entry.id   AF-A0A9E1H061-F1
#
_cell.length_a   1.000
_cell.length_b   1.000
_cell.length_c   1.000
_cell.angle_alpha   90.00
_cell.angle_beta   90.00
_cell.angle_gamma   90.00
#
_symmetry.space_group_name_H-M   'P 1'
#
loop_
_entity.id
_entity.type
_entity.pdbx_description
1 polymer ?
#
loop_
_entity_poly.entity_id
_entity_poly.type
_entity_poly.pdbx_seq_one_letter_code
_entity_poly.pdbx_strand_id
1 'polypeptide(L)'
;MIPAYDDVLSELNFAQISKTDKRYADLVRAEYDYCKRKKEDIIKKAQSVYKIGCNKNHRLNYTCCDFPKLEREYINYKSNN
;
A
#
# COMPACT_ATOMS: atom_id res chain seq x y z
N MET A 1 -4.82 0.79 2.36
CA MET A 1 -3.63 1.53 1.92
C MET A 1 -3.39 2.66 2.89
N ILE A 2 -2.13 3.06 3.09
CA ILE A 2 -1.74 4.11 4.04
C ILE A 2 -0.67 5.00 3.37
N PRO A 3 -0.57 6.29 3.74
CA PRO A 3 0.59 7.10 3.36
C PRO A 3 1.84 6.63 4.12
N ALA A 4 3.00 6.72 3.48
CA ALA A 4 4.30 6.36 4.07
C ALA A 4 5.40 7.26 3.50
N TYR A 5 6.40 7.59 4.31
CA TYR A 5 7.57 8.36 3.88
C TYR A 5 8.62 7.44 3.27
N ASP A 6 9.35 7.93 2.27
CA ASP A 6 10.38 7.13 1.60
C ASP A 6 11.47 6.64 2.57
N ASP A 7 11.76 7.39 3.64
CA ASP A 7 12.77 7.07 4.65
C ASP A 7 12.39 5.91 5.58
N VAL A 8 11.10 5.58 5.70
CA VAL A 8 10.62 4.41 6.45
C VAL A 8 10.38 3.19 5.56
N LEU A 9 10.60 3.32 4.24
CA LEU A 9 10.45 2.23 3.29
C LEU A 9 11.78 1.51 3.08
N SER A 10 11.73 0.19 3.06
CA SER A 10 12.85 -0.68 2.66
C SER A 10 12.44 -1.55 1.49
N GLU A 11 13.26 -1.59 0.44
CA GLU A 11 13.00 -2.44 -0.72
C GLU A 11 13.19 -3.92 -0.39
N LEU A 12 12.23 -4.74 -0.81
CA LEU A 12 12.30 -6.18 -0.64
C LEU A 12 13.16 -6.82 -1.73
N ASN A 13 14.32 -7.35 -1.37
CA ASN A 13 15.24 -8.01 -2.32
C ASN A 13 14.94 -9.50 -2.48
N PHE A 14 14.27 -9.88 -3.57
CA PHE A 14 13.90 -11.28 -3.84
C PHE A 14 15.10 -12.22 -4.00
N ALA A 15 16.23 -11.72 -4.51
CA ALA A 15 17.43 -12.51 -4.67
C ALA A 15 18.03 -12.87 -3.30
N GLN A 16 17.98 -11.93 -2.35
CA GLN A 16 18.41 -12.17 -0.98
C GLN A 16 17.49 -13.15 -0.26
N ILE A 17 16.16 -13.01 -0.40
CA ILE A 17 15.20 -13.96 0.17
C ILE A 17 15.43 -15.37 -0.38
N SER A 18 15.72 -15.50 -1.67
CA SER A 18 15.92 -16.82 -2.29
C SER A 18 17.13 -17.58 -1.73
N LYS A 19 18.07 -16.91 -1.04
CA LYS A 19 19.20 -17.57 -0.36
C LYS A 19 18.78 -18.30 0.91
N THR A 20 17.70 -17.85 1.57
CA THR A 20 17.20 -18.44 2.82
C THR A 20 15.91 -19.23 2.62
N ASP A 21 15.00 -18.73 1.79
CA ASP A 21 13.73 -19.37 1.44
C ASP A 21 13.38 -19.13 -0.03
N LYS A 22 13.72 -20.12 -0.87
CA LYS A 22 13.43 -20.10 -2.30
C LYS A 22 11.94 -20.14 -2.60
N ARG A 23 11.15 -20.91 -1.83
CA ARG A 23 9.71 -21.07 -2.11
C ARG A 23 8.98 -19.75 -1.87
N TYR A 24 9.32 -19.06 -0.78
CA TYR A 24 8.77 -17.74 -0.50
C TYR A 24 9.21 -16.70 -1.54
N ALA A 25 10.50 -16.70 -1.93
CA ALA A 25 10.98 -15.80 -2.97
C ALA A 25 10.26 -15.99 -4.32
N ASP A 26 9.96 -17.24 -4.70
CA ASP A 26 9.25 -17.55 -5.94
C ASP A 26 7.77 -17.14 -5.86
N LEU A 27 7.11 -17.31 -4.70
CA LEU A 27 5.74 -16.85 -4.46
C LEU A 27 5.61 -15.32 -4.61
N VAL A 28 6.41 -14.56 -3.88
CA VAL A 28 6.34 -13.09 -3.89
C VAL A 28 6.71 -12.53 -5.27
N ARG A 29 7.62 -13.19 -6.01
CA ARG A 29 7.92 -12.81 -7.40
C ARG A 29 6.71 -12.99 -8.31
N ALA A 30 5.99 -14.11 -8.20
CA ALA A 30 4.78 -14.34 -8.99
C ALA A 30 3.68 -13.31 -8.68
N GLU A 31 3.49 -12.95 -7.40
CA GLU A 31 2.56 -11.90 -6.97
C GLU A 31 2.97 -10.53 -7.52
N TYR A 32 4.26 -10.18 -7.45
CA TYR A 32 4.80 -8.94 -8.01
C TYR A 32 4.55 -8.85 -9.51
N ASP A 33 4.85 -9.91 -10.26
CA ASP A 33 4.64 -9.94 -11.71
C ASP A 33 3.16 -9.81 -12.08
N TYR A 34 2.26 -10.41 -11.29
CA TYR A 34 0.82 -10.21 -11.44
C TYR A 34 0.43 -8.74 -11.21
N CYS A 35 0.87 -8.14 -10.10
CA CYS A 35 0.62 -6.74 -9.79
C CYS A 35 1.16 -5.81 -10.89
N LYS A 36 2.34 -6.10 -11.44
CA LYS A 36 2.95 -5.35 -12.55
C LYS A 36 2.07 -5.38 -13.80
N ARG A 37 1.56 -6.55 -14.18
CA ARG A 37 0.62 -6.70 -15.32
C ARG A 37 -0.74 -6.02 -15.06
N LYS A 38 -1.14 -5.91 -13.79
CA LYS A 38 -2.42 -5.32 -13.36
C LYS A 38 -2.31 -3.90 -12.81
N LYS A 39 -1.19 -3.23 -13.04
CA LYS A 39 -0.87 -1.91 -12.46
C LYS A 39 -2.00 -0.89 -12.66
N GLU A 40 -2.54 -0.79 -13.87
CA GLU A 40 -3.62 0.16 -14.16
C GLU A 40 -4.91 -0.15 -13.39
N ASP A 41 -5.30 -1.42 -13.33
CA ASP A 41 -6.49 -1.86 -12.60
C ASP A 41 -6.35 -1.58 -11.10
N ILE A 42 -5.15 -1.82 -10.55
CA ILE A 42 -4.81 -1.52 -9.15
C ILE A 42 -4.91 -0.02 -8.88
N ILE A 43 -4.35 0.83 -9.75
CA ILE A 43 -4.42 2.30 -9.61
C ILE A 43 -5.88 2.78 -9.66
N LYS A 44 -6.66 2.32 -10.65
CA LYS A 44 -8.09 2.66 -10.79
C LYS A 44 -8.87 2.24 -9.54
N LYS A 45 -8.61 1.04 -9.01
CA LYS A 45 -9.26 0.56 -7.80
C LYS A 45 -8.85 1.37 -6.57
N ALA A 46 -7.58 1.68 -6.40
CA ALA A 46 -7.08 2.50 -5.29
C ALA A 46 -7.74 3.89 -5.29
N GLN A 47 -7.84 4.54 -6.45
CA GLN A 47 -8.53 5.83 -6.59
C GLN A 47 -10.02 5.74 -6.24
N SER A 48 -10.70 4.69 -6.68
CA SER A 48 -12.12 4.46 -6.34
C SER A 48 -12.31 4.24 -4.84
N VAL A 49 -11.47 3.40 -4.21
CA VAL A 49 -11.51 3.12 -2.77
C VAL A 49 -11.16 4.37 -1.96
N TYR A 50 -10.21 5.18 -2.41
CA TYR A 50 -9.86 6.44 -1.77
C TYR A 50 -11.08 7.38 -1.69
N LYS A 51 -11.80 7.57 -2.81
CA LYS A 51 -13.04 8.36 -2.85
C LYS A 51 -14.10 7.84 -1.87
N ILE A 52 -14.22 6.52 -1.74
CA ILE A 52 -15.12 5.88 -0.77
C ILE A 52 -14.68 6.16 0.66
N GLY A 53 -13.39 5.97 0.98
CA GLY A 53 -12.85 6.18 2.33
C GLY A 53 -12.88 7.64 2.77
N CYS A 54 -12.82 8.59 1.84
CA CYS A 54 -12.98 10.02 2.13
C CYS A 54 -14.45 10.46 2.27
N ASN A 55 -15.42 9.64 1.86
CA ASN A 55 -16.84 9.95 1.97
C ASN A 55 -17.51 9.16 3.10
N LYS A 56 -17.68 9.79 4.27
CA LYS A 56 -18.31 9.17 5.46
C LYS A 56 -19.75 8.69 5.24
N ASN A 57 -20.45 9.25 4.25
CA ASN A 57 -21.82 8.86 3.93
C ASN A 57 -21.89 7.69 2.94
N HIS A 58 -20.75 7.27 2.37
CA HIS A 58 -20.73 6.13 1.47
C HIS A 58 -20.93 4.82 2.26
N ARG A 59 -21.83 3.94 1.79
CA ARG A 59 -22.17 2.67 2.47
C ARG A 59 -20.96 1.79 2.81
N LEU A 60 -19.91 1.85 1.99
CA LEU A 60 -18.68 1.07 2.18
C LEU A 60 -17.56 1.83 2.91
N ASN A 61 -17.84 3.00 3.47
CA ASN A 61 -16.82 3.78 4.18
C ASN A 61 -16.26 3.03 5.39
N TYR A 62 -17.12 2.29 6.13
CA TYR A 62 -16.74 1.54 7.32
C TYR A 62 -15.70 0.43 7.08
N THR A 63 -15.50 0.01 5.82
CA THR A 63 -14.48 -1.00 5.47
C THR A 63 -13.14 -0.36 5.09
N CYS A 64 -13.04 0.97 5.09
CA CYS A 64 -11.85 1.72 4.71
C CYS A 64 -11.15 2.25 5.96
N CYS A 65 -9.84 2.48 5.85
CA CYS A 65 -9.16 3.31 6.83
C CYS A 65 -9.67 4.76 6.73
N ASP A 66 -9.58 5.52 7.82
CA ASP A 66 -9.82 6.97 7.80
C ASP A 66 -8.64 7.67 7.10
N PHE A 67 -8.67 7.72 5.77
CA PHE A 67 -7.59 8.29 4.97
C PHE A 67 -7.30 9.76 5.32
N PRO A 68 -8.31 10.65 5.50
CA PRO A 68 -8.04 12.01 5.93
C PRO A 68 -7.32 12.09 7.28
N LYS A 69 -7.64 11.20 8.24
CA LYS A 69 -6.92 11.14 9.52
C LYS A 69 -5.48 10.66 9.32
N LEU A 70 -5.27 9.59 8.56
CA LEU A 70 -3.93 9.07 8.27
C LEU A 70 -3.03 10.11 7.61
N GLU A 71 -3.56 10.91 6.68
CA GLU A 71 -2.80 11.97 6.01
C GLU A 71 -2.44 13.13 6.95
N ARG A 72 -3.34 13.50 7.89
CA ARG A 72 -3.01 14.49 8.92
C ARG A 72 -1.90 14.00 9.84
N GLU A 73 -2.01 12.77 10.35
CA GLU A 73 -0.98 12.21 11.23
C GLU A 73 0.34 11.94 10.50
N TYR A 74 0.27 11.58 9.22
CA TYR A 74 1.43 11.49 8.35
C TYR A 74 2.20 12.82 8.32
N ILE A 75 1.54 13.95 8.06
CA ILE A 75 2.19 15.28 8.09
C ILE A 75 2.78 15.59 9.48
N ASN A 76 2.03 15.30 10.56
CA ASN A 76 2.48 15.55 11.93
C ASN A 76 3.73 14.76 12.31
N TYR A 77 3.91 13.55 11.78
CA TYR A 77 5.06 12.69 12.07
C TYR A 77 6.40 13.35 11.70
N LYS A 78 6.45 14.15 10.63
CA LYS A 78 7.65 14.93 10.27
C LYS A 78 7.76 16.30 10.91
N SER A 79 6.69 16.83 11.49
CA SER A 79 6.77 18.09 12.25
C SER A 79 7.27 17.89 13.68
N ASN A 80 7.21 16.66 14.19
CA ASN A 80 7.59 16.31 15.57
C ASN A 80 8.90 15.48 15.67
N ASN A 81 9.60 15.28 14.55
CA ASN A 81 10.94 14.68 14.46
C ASN A 81 11.89 15.64 13.73
#